data_AF-A0A9E1SX90-F1
#
_entry.id   AF-A0A9E1SX90-F1
#
_cell.length_a   1.000
_cell.length_b   1.000
_cell.length_c   1.000
_cell.angle_alpha   90.00
_cell.angle_beta   90.00
_cell.angle_gamma   90.00
#
_symmetry.space_group_name_H-M   'P 1'
#
loop_
_entity.id
_entity.type
_entity.pdbx_description
1 polymer ?
#
loop_
_entity_poly.entity_id
_entity_poly.type
_entity_poly.pdbx_seq_one_letter_code
_entity_poly.pdbx_strand_id
1 'polypeptide(L)'
;MLKPLLFATLAAIGNAVFVYGQRAAQPTANPFLFTFAAVVVCAAFFGGSALVYRTGADATYLAANWKMATLSGFGFFLTFTGFFLLYNNFGAAQYTLYAVISILTTSLVVGVLIFRETFNVYHMAAVALAIAAIALFTIGNNQPGG
;
A
#
# COMPACT_ATOMS: atom_id res chain seq x y z
N MET A 1 -10.57 -18.68 3.62
CA MET A 1 -9.32 -18.06 4.13
C MET A 1 -8.15 -18.14 3.14
N LEU A 2 -7.98 -19.24 2.37
CA LEU A 2 -6.85 -19.37 1.43
C LEU A 2 -6.76 -18.27 0.35
N LYS A 3 -7.89 -17.90 -0.29
CA LYS A 3 -7.90 -16.84 -1.33
C LYS A 3 -7.45 -15.46 -0.81
N PRO A 4 -8.04 -14.92 0.28
CA PRO A 4 -7.54 -13.67 0.89
C PRO A 4 -6.06 -13.71 1.24
N LEU A 5 -5.56 -14.83 1.78
CA LEU A 5 -4.15 -14.98 2.11
C LEU A 5 -3.27 -14.89 0.85
N LEU A 6 -3.63 -15.61 -0.22
CA LEU A 6 -2.89 -15.56 -1.48
C LEU A 6 -2.86 -14.15 -2.08
N PHE A 7 -3.99 -13.43 -2.06
CA PHE A 7 -4.06 -12.06 -2.58
C PHE A 7 -3.26 -11.08 -1.73
N ALA A 8 -3.30 -11.22 -0.40
CA ALA A 8 -2.46 -10.43 0.50
C ALA A 8 -0.97 -10.70 0.27
N THR A 9 -0.58 -11.97 0.08
CA THR A 9 0.81 -12.34 -0.23
C THR A 9 1.26 -11.75 -1.57
N LEU A 10 0.43 -11.81 -2.62
CA LEU A 10 0.75 -11.20 -3.91
C LEU A 10 0.99 -9.69 -3.78
N ALA A 11 0.11 -8.99 -3.05
CA ALA A 11 0.27 -7.56 -2.78
C ALA A 11 1.56 -7.27 -1.98
N ALA A 12 1.87 -8.08 -0.97
CA ALA A 12 3.09 -7.94 -0.16
C ALA A 12 4.37 -8.14 -1.00
N ILE A 13 4.38 -9.13 -1.91
CA ILE A 13 5.49 -9.35 -2.85
C ILE A 13 5.65 -8.14 -3.78
N GLY A 14 4.56 -7.65 -4.37
CA GLY A 14 4.60 -6.48 -5.24
C GLY A 14 5.17 -5.25 -4.53
N ASN A 15 4.75 -5.03 -3.27
CA ASN A 15 5.32 -3.96 -2.45
C ASN A 15 6.82 -4.17 -2.19
N ALA A 16 7.26 -5.38 -1.83
CA ALA A 16 8.68 -5.66 -1.60
C ALA A 16 9.55 -5.38 -2.85
N VAL A 17 9.07 -5.76 -4.04
CA VAL A 17 9.75 -5.46 -5.32
C VAL A 17 9.81 -3.95 -5.58
N PHE A 18 8.72 -3.23 -5.31
CA PHE A 18 8.70 -1.76 -5.43
C PHE A 18 9.73 -1.10 -4.52
N VAL A 19 9.77 -1.48 -3.23
CA VAL A 19 10.72 -0.95 -2.25
C VAL A 19 12.16 -1.27 -2.65
N TYR A 20 12.42 -2.50 -3.12
CA TYR A 20 13.73 -2.88 -3.63
C TYR A 20 14.15 -1.98 -4.81
N GLY A 21 13.30 -1.84 -5.83
CA GLY A 21 13.59 -1.00 -7.00
C GLY A 21 13.85 0.45 -6.64
N GLN A 22 13.04 1.03 -5.74
CA GLN A 22 13.19 2.41 -5.29
C GLN A 22 14.51 2.61 -4.53
N ARG A 23 14.87 1.69 -3.64
CA ARG A 23 16.11 1.79 -2.85
C ARG A 23 17.37 1.48 -3.65
N ALA A 24 17.27 0.64 -4.67
CA ALA A 24 18.37 0.31 -5.57
C ALA A 24 18.63 1.40 -6.62
N ALA A 25 17.68 2.32 -6.82
CA ALA A 25 17.83 3.44 -7.74
C ALA A 25 18.88 4.45 -7.23
N GLN A 26 19.56 5.11 -8.18
CA GLN A 26 20.53 6.14 -7.85
C GLN A 26 19.86 7.35 -7.18
N PRO A 27 20.50 7.99 -6.18
CA PRO A 27 19.99 9.22 -5.58
C PRO A 27 19.85 10.33 -6.63
N THR A 28 18.76 11.10 -6.56
CA THR A 28 18.46 12.19 -7.49
C THR A 28 17.78 13.36 -6.78
N ALA A 29 17.96 14.57 -7.31
CA ALA A 29 17.26 15.77 -6.85
C ALA A 29 15.75 15.75 -7.17
N ASN A 30 15.33 15.00 -8.20
CA ASN A 30 13.91 14.82 -8.53
C ASN A 30 13.45 13.38 -8.24
N PRO A 31 13.06 13.09 -6.99
CA PRO A 31 12.66 11.75 -6.60
C PRO A 31 11.36 11.26 -7.21
N PHE A 32 10.46 12.18 -7.55
CA PHE A 32 9.17 11.85 -8.16
C PHE A 32 9.31 11.28 -9.56
N LEU A 33 10.44 11.52 -10.23
CA LEU A 33 10.70 11.01 -11.57
C LEU A 33 10.74 9.46 -11.59
N PHE A 34 11.37 8.85 -10.59
CA PHE A 34 11.39 7.39 -10.46
C PHE A 34 9.97 6.84 -10.26
N THR A 35 9.23 7.42 -9.32
CA THR A 35 7.86 7.00 -9.01
C THR A 35 6.93 7.19 -10.21
N PHE A 36 7.06 8.30 -10.93
CA PHE A 36 6.31 8.55 -12.16
C PHE A 36 6.59 7.47 -13.21
N ALA A 37 7.86 7.17 -13.49
CA ALA A 37 8.23 6.11 -14.43
C ALA A 37 7.70 4.73 -13.99
N ALA A 38 7.79 4.40 -12.70
CA ALA A 38 7.24 3.17 -12.14
C ALA A 38 5.71 3.09 -12.30
N VAL A 39 4.99 4.19 -12.10
CA VAL A 39 3.53 4.27 -12.31
C VAL A 39 3.16 4.11 -13.79
N VAL A 40 3.96 4.66 -14.72
CA VAL A 40 3.74 4.44 -16.16
C VAL A 40 3.89 2.96 -16.51
N VAL A 41 4.90 2.28 -15.99
CA VAL A 41 5.06 0.82 -16.17
C VAL A 41 3.88 0.07 -15.58
N CYS A 42 3.47 0.41 -14.36
CA CYS A 42 2.29 -0.16 -13.70
C CYS A 42 1.00 0.03 -14.53
N ALA A 43 0.79 1.23 -15.06
CA ALA A 43 -0.34 1.55 -15.92
C ALA A 43 -0.33 0.74 -17.22
N ALA A 44 0.84 0.43 -17.80
CA ALA A 44 0.93 -0.44 -18.96
C ALA A 44 0.47 -1.87 -18.65
N PHE A 45 0.87 -2.44 -17.50
CA PHE A 45 0.40 -3.77 -17.06
C PHE A 45 -1.11 -3.81 -16.77
N PHE A 46 -1.65 -2.79 -16.10
CA PHE A 46 -3.09 -2.68 -15.90
C PHE A 46 -3.84 -2.43 -17.21
N GLY A 47 -3.28 -1.65 -18.13
CA GLY A 47 -3.84 -1.44 -19.47
C GLY A 47 -3.93 -2.73 -20.25
N GLY A 48 -2.85 -3.54 -20.27
CA GLY A 48 -2.87 -4.87 -20.87
C GLY A 48 -3.91 -5.79 -20.24
N SER A 49 -4.00 -5.78 -18.90
CA SER A 49 -5.01 -6.56 -18.18
C SER A 49 -6.44 -6.11 -18.51
N ALA A 50 -6.69 -4.80 -18.58
CA ALA A 50 -7.99 -4.24 -18.94
C ALA A 50 -8.42 -4.66 -20.36
N LEU A 51 -7.49 -4.79 -21.30
CA LEU A 51 -7.78 -5.30 -22.65
C LEU A 51 -8.16 -6.79 -22.64
N VAL A 52 -7.51 -7.60 -21.82
CA VAL A 52 -7.81 -9.04 -21.68
C VAL A 52 -9.20 -9.26 -21.07
N TYR A 53 -9.60 -8.43 -20.11
CA TYR A 53 -10.89 -8.52 -19.41
C TYR A 53 -11.96 -7.57 -19.95
N ARG A 54 -11.76 -7.03 -21.18
CA ARG A 54 -12.64 -6.03 -21.78
C ARG A 54 -14.09 -6.52 -21.91
N THR A 55 -15.05 -5.67 -21.57
CA THR A 55 -16.48 -5.94 -21.75
C THR A 55 -17.16 -4.85 -22.59
N GLY A 56 -18.38 -5.11 -23.07
CA GLY A 56 -19.17 -4.11 -23.81
C GLY A 56 -19.57 -2.88 -22.98
N ALA A 57 -19.42 -2.93 -21.65
CA ALA A 57 -19.88 -1.89 -20.73
C ALA A 57 -18.75 -1.03 -20.14
N ASP A 58 -17.49 -1.22 -20.55
CA ASP A 58 -16.32 -0.63 -19.88
C ASP A 58 -16.34 0.90 -19.82
N ALA A 59 -16.71 1.55 -20.93
CA ALA A 59 -16.81 3.00 -20.99
C ALA A 59 -17.88 3.52 -20.02
N THR A 60 -19.02 2.83 -19.93
CA THR A 60 -20.11 3.17 -19.01
C THR A 60 -19.70 2.94 -17.56
N TYR A 61 -19.01 1.82 -17.27
CA TYR A 61 -18.49 1.52 -15.94
C TYR A 61 -17.50 2.59 -15.47
N LEU A 62 -16.55 2.98 -16.32
CA LEU A 62 -15.57 4.00 -15.98
C LEU A 62 -16.23 5.38 -15.81
N ALA A 63 -17.15 5.74 -16.70
CA ALA A 63 -17.92 6.97 -16.60
C ALA A 63 -18.81 7.02 -15.35
N ALA A 64 -19.31 5.88 -14.86
CA ALA A 64 -20.07 5.83 -13.61
C ALA A 64 -19.18 6.02 -12.37
N ASN A 65 -17.91 5.62 -12.46
CA ASN A 65 -16.99 5.53 -11.31
C ASN A 65 -15.83 6.53 -11.34
N TRP A 66 -15.82 7.49 -12.27
CA TRP A 66 -14.67 8.38 -12.49
C TRP A 66 -14.22 9.13 -11.23
N LYS A 67 -15.16 9.57 -10.38
CA LYS A 67 -14.84 10.26 -9.12
C LYS A 67 -14.02 9.38 -8.17
N MET A 68 -14.44 8.11 -8.03
CA MET A 68 -13.75 7.14 -7.19
C MET A 68 -12.43 6.70 -7.81
N ALA A 69 -12.35 6.63 -9.14
CA ALA A 69 -11.10 6.39 -9.84
C ALA A 69 -10.10 7.54 -9.59
N THR A 70 -10.54 8.80 -9.67
CA THR A 70 -9.70 9.98 -9.37
C THR A 70 -9.26 10.00 -7.91
N LEU A 71 -10.17 9.74 -6.96
CA LEU A 71 -9.85 9.66 -5.54
C LEU A 71 -8.82 8.54 -5.26
N SER A 72 -8.98 7.38 -5.89
CA SER A 72 -8.03 6.26 -5.78
C SER A 72 -6.67 6.61 -6.38
N GLY A 73 -6.64 7.30 -7.53
CA GLY A 73 -5.40 7.80 -8.13
C GLY A 73 -4.67 8.79 -7.21
N PHE A 74 -5.39 9.66 -6.53
CA PHE A 74 -4.81 10.52 -5.49
C PHE A 74 -4.27 9.72 -4.31
N GLY A 75 -4.98 8.65 -3.90
CA GLY A 75 -4.49 7.69 -2.90
C GLY A 75 -3.19 7.00 -3.30
N PHE A 76 -3.03 6.63 -4.58
CA PHE A 76 -1.75 6.11 -5.11
C PHE A 76 -0.63 7.14 -5.00
N PHE A 77 -0.90 8.39 -5.37
CA PHE A 77 0.08 9.47 -5.25
C PHE A 77 0.57 9.65 -3.81
N LEU A 78 -0.34 9.71 -2.83
CA LEU A 78 0.00 9.83 -1.42
C LEU A 78 0.80 8.62 -0.92
N THR A 79 0.38 7.40 -1.26
CA THR A 79 1.06 6.16 -0.85
C THR A 79 2.48 6.11 -1.37
N PHE A 80 2.69 6.32 -2.68
CA PHE A 80 4.01 6.26 -3.26
C PHE A 80 4.92 7.41 -2.82
N THR A 81 4.37 8.60 -2.59
CA THR A 81 5.12 9.72 -1.97
C THR A 81 5.53 9.38 -0.54
N GLY A 82 4.63 8.79 0.25
CA GLY A 82 4.93 8.33 1.60
C GLY A 82 6.03 7.27 1.62
N PHE A 83 5.95 6.26 0.75
CA PHE A 83 7.01 5.25 0.59
C PHE A 83 8.33 5.83 0.13
N PHE A 84 8.28 6.81 -0.77
CA PHE A 84 9.46 7.54 -1.18
C PHE A 84 10.16 8.18 0.03
N LEU A 85 9.42 9.00 0.78
CA LEU A 85 9.95 9.70 1.95
C LEU A 85 10.39 8.74 3.06
N LEU A 86 9.65 7.65 3.28
CA LEU A 86 9.94 6.69 4.33
C LEU A 86 11.20 5.88 4.02
N TYR A 87 11.27 5.24 2.85
CA TYR A 87 12.33 4.27 2.56
C TYR A 87 13.64 4.90 2.12
N ASN A 88 13.62 6.08 1.48
CA ASN A 88 14.86 6.76 1.12
C ASN A 88 15.55 7.40 2.33
N ASN A 89 14.79 7.88 3.32
CA ASN A 89 15.37 8.54 4.49
C ASN A 89 15.64 7.56 5.65
N PHE A 90 14.82 6.52 5.81
CA PHE A 90 14.86 5.66 7.01
C PHE A 90 15.02 4.16 6.71
N GLY A 91 15.11 3.78 5.44
CA GLY A 91 15.35 2.39 5.01
C GLY A 91 14.10 1.49 5.02
N ALA A 92 14.22 0.31 4.41
CA ALA A 92 13.10 -0.61 4.18
C ALA A 92 12.48 -1.20 5.46
N ALA A 93 13.25 -1.27 6.56
CA ALA A 93 12.75 -1.81 7.84
C ALA A 93 11.56 -1.01 8.39
N GLN A 94 11.45 0.28 8.05
CA GLN A 94 10.30 1.11 8.41
C GLN A 94 8.97 0.66 7.77
N TYR A 95 9.00 -0.34 6.88
CA TYR A 95 7.77 -0.98 6.41
C TYR A 95 6.89 -1.47 7.56
N THR A 96 7.47 -1.94 8.67
CA THR A 96 6.72 -2.36 9.85
C THR A 96 5.83 -1.24 10.41
N LEU A 97 6.37 -0.02 10.50
CA LEU A 97 5.63 1.15 10.98
C LEU A 97 4.47 1.49 10.03
N TYR A 98 4.76 1.53 8.72
CA TYR A 98 3.72 1.72 7.71
C TYR A 98 2.64 0.65 7.77
N ALA A 99 3.03 -0.63 7.85
CA ALA A 99 2.11 -1.76 7.79
C ALA A 99 1.09 -1.70 8.93
N VAL A 100 1.52 -1.35 10.14
CA VAL A 100 0.60 -1.24 11.27
C VAL A 100 -0.27 0.01 11.18
N ILE A 101 0.28 1.17 10.79
CA ILE A 101 -0.55 2.37 10.55
C ILE A 101 -1.60 2.08 9.47
N SER A 102 -1.23 1.35 8.42
CA SER A 102 -2.12 0.94 7.33
C SER A 102 -3.23 -0.02 7.80
N ILE A 103 -2.93 -0.95 8.73
CA ILE A 103 -3.97 -1.77 9.39
C ILE A 103 -4.98 -0.87 10.11
N LEU A 104 -4.51 0.11 10.89
CA LEU A 104 -5.39 1.01 11.63
C LEU A 104 -6.26 1.87 10.69
N THR A 105 -5.67 2.50 9.68
CA THR A 105 -6.43 3.37 8.77
C THR A 105 -7.34 2.57 7.84
N THR A 106 -6.90 1.44 7.31
CA THR A 106 -7.68 0.67 6.34
C THR A 106 -8.75 -0.17 7.03
N SER A 107 -8.39 -0.93 8.07
CA SER A 107 -9.35 -1.83 8.70
C SER A 107 -10.32 -1.08 9.62
N LEU A 108 -9.83 -0.15 10.45
CA LEU A 108 -10.71 0.55 11.40
C LEU A 108 -11.43 1.74 10.77
N VAL A 109 -10.72 2.63 10.06
CA VAL A 109 -11.36 3.83 9.50
C VAL A 109 -12.19 3.46 8.28
N VAL A 110 -11.58 2.81 7.28
CA VAL A 110 -12.31 2.49 6.04
C VAL A 110 -13.29 1.34 6.26
N GLY A 111 -12.83 0.19 6.77
CA GLY A 111 -13.68 -0.99 6.98
C GLY A 111 -14.79 -0.77 8.01
N VAL A 112 -14.42 -0.47 9.26
CA VAL A 112 -15.39 -0.35 10.36
C VAL A 112 -16.16 0.99 10.34
N LEU A 113 -15.47 2.13 10.24
CA LEU A 113 -16.13 3.43 10.40
C LEU A 113 -16.90 3.88 9.14
N ILE A 114 -16.31 3.72 7.95
CA ILE A 114 -16.95 4.13 6.69
C ILE A 114 -17.90 3.05 6.16
N PHE A 115 -17.41 1.83 5.97
CA PHE A 115 -18.19 0.74 5.38
C PHE A 115 -19.02 -0.08 6.37
N ARG A 116 -18.85 0.12 7.69
CA ARG A 116 -19.60 -0.56 8.76
C ARG A 116 -19.50 -2.08 8.67
N GLU A 117 -18.34 -2.58 8.29
CA GLU A 117 -18.07 -4.02 8.22
C GLU A 117 -18.08 -4.67 9.62
N THR A 118 -18.44 -5.95 9.69
CA THR A 118 -18.47 -6.68 10.95
C THR A 118 -17.08 -6.87 11.52
N PHE A 119 -16.85 -6.33 12.72
CA PHE A 119 -15.57 -6.40 13.42
C PHE A 119 -15.72 -7.17 14.74
N ASN A 120 -15.16 -8.38 14.80
CA ASN A 120 -15.29 -9.24 15.98
C ASN A 120 -14.11 -9.05 16.96
N VAL A 121 -14.20 -9.72 18.11
CA VAL A 121 -13.19 -9.64 19.18
C VAL A 121 -11.81 -10.12 18.71
N TYR A 122 -11.73 -11.11 17.83
CA TYR A 122 -10.46 -11.58 17.28
C TYR A 122 -9.81 -10.55 16.36
N HIS A 123 -10.60 -9.79 15.59
CA HIS A 123 -10.07 -8.67 14.79
C HIS A 123 -9.55 -7.54 15.68
N MET A 124 -10.22 -7.25 16.80
CA MET A 124 -9.71 -6.28 17.80
C MET A 124 -8.40 -6.76 18.44
N ALA A 125 -8.32 -8.04 18.79
CA ALA A 125 -7.08 -8.62 19.32
C ALA A 125 -5.93 -8.55 18.32
N ALA A 126 -6.19 -8.82 17.03
CA ALA A 126 -5.19 -8.69 15.96
C ALA A 126 -4.67 -7.25 15.82
N VAL A 127 -5.57 -6.26 15.91
CA VAL A 127 -5.17 -4.84 15.92
C VAL A 127 -4.32 -4.49 17.14
N ALA A 128 -4.69 -4.96 18.34
CA ALA A 128 -3.92 -4.73 19.55
C ALA A 128 -2.50 -5.32 19.44
N LEU A 129 -2.38 -6.53 18.88
CA LEU A 129 -1.07 -7.15 18.61
C LEU A 129 -0.27 -6.39 17.56
N ALA A 130 -0.92 -5.86 16.52
CA ALA A 130 -0.25 -5.01 15.53
C ALA A 130 0.30 -3.73 16.18
N ILE A 131 -0.46 -3.07 17.05
CA ILE A 131 0.00 -1.90 17.82
C ILE A 131 1.20 -2.27 18.71
N ALA A 132 1.13 -3.41 19.41
CA ALA A 132 2.23 -3.90 20.22
C ALA A 132 3.49 -4.15 19.37
N ALA A 133 3.35 -4.62 18.13
CA ALA A 133 4.45 -4.78 17.19
C ALA A 133 5.12 -3.44 16.83
N ILE A 134 4.36 -2.34 16.68
CA ILE A 134 4.97 -1.00 16.54
C ILE A 134 5.79 -0.69 17.79
N ALA A 135 5.20 -0.80 18.98
CA ALA A 135 5.87 -0.40 20.22
C ALA A 135 7.21 -1.12 20.37
N LEU A 136 7.21 -2.45 20.15
CA LEU A 136 8.43 -3.26 20.17
C LEU A 136 9.43 -2.84 19.09
N PHE A 137 8.96 -2.62 17.85
CA PHE A 137 9.83 -2.20 16.74
C PHE A 137 10.47 -0.83 16.99
N THR A 138 9.70 0.13 17.51
CA THR A 138 10.19 1.46 17.86
C THR A 138 11.18 1.41 19.02
N ILE A 139 10.93 0.61 20.05
CA ILE A 139 11.88 0.40 21.16
C ILE A 139 13.18 -0.22 20.62
N GLY A 140 13.09 -1.23 19.74
CA GLY A 140 14.24 -1.87 19.12
C GLY A 140 15.10 -0.91 18.29
N ASN A 141 14.48 -0.04 17.48
CA ASN A 141 15.21 0.98 16.72
C ASN A 141 15.94 2.02 17.60
N ASN A 142 15.51 2.20 18.86
CA ASN A 142 16.09 3.14 19.80
C ASN A 142 17.17 2.52 20.70
N GLN A 143 17.44 1.21 20.60
CA GLN A 143 18.52 0.55 21.33
C GLN A 143 19.81 0.55 20.49
N PRO A 144 20.95 1.02 21.04
CA PRO A 144 22.22 0.94 20.35
C PRO A 144 22.77 -0.50 20.45
N GLY A 145 22.66 -1.28 19.37
CA GLY A 145 23.43 -2.53 19.21
C GLY A 145 22.65 -3.76 18.77
N GLY A 146 22.09 -3.75 17.56
CA GLY A 146 21.69 -4.95 16.82
C GLY A 146 22.39 -5.00 15.48
#